data_AF-A0A2E7DG10-F1
#
_entry.id   AF-A0A2E7DG10-F1
#
_cell.length_a   1.000
_cell.length_b   1.000
_cell.length_c   1.000
_cell.angle_alpha   90.00
_cell.angle_beta   90.00
_cell.angle_gamma   90.00
#
_symmetry.space_group_name_H-M   'P 1'
#
loop_
_entity.id
_entity.type
_entity.pdbx_description
1 polymer ?
#
loop_
_entity_poly.entity_id
_entity_poly.type
_entity_poly.pdbx_seq_one_letter_code
_entity_poly.pdbx_strand_id
1 'polypeptide(L)'
;MSDKDASCVFCGGTNVLVKKFDARPNGETDFGIDPYRRSLWQCAWCAHVVNRFSTGQEATLYDGAYASATYGDEMREAFHKIMSLPVEQSDNRQRIARINAFADLMGWDGERTCLDIGSGIGVFPAAMREASWSCTALDPDPKATSMIGELAEVSTVTGDFMTVDPPGTYRLVSLNKVLEHVREPVAMLARTIDFLSPGGAVYVELPDGEGALADAGPDREEFFIEHFDAYSAASVALLIRAAGFYILSVERVREASGKYTLRAFATPGWKRQWPR
;
A
#
# COMPACT_ATOMS: atom_id res chain seq x y z
N MET A 1 -8.03 14.34 25.11
CA MET A 1 -7.04 14.22 24.02
C MET A 1 -5.71 14.62 24.60
N SER A 2 -4.73 13.73 24.56
CA SER A 2 -3.37 14.10 24.98
C SER A 2 -2.74 14.97 23.89
N ASP A 3 -1.78 15.85 24.21
CA ASP A 3 -1.10 16.70 23.22
C ASP A 3 -0.42 15.89 22.09
N LYS A 4 -0.08 14.62 22.34
CA LYS A 4 0.45 13.70 21.32
C LYS A 4 -0.57 13.35 20.23
N ASP A 5 -1.86 13.38 20.56
CA ASP A 5 -2.94 13.15 19.61
C ASP A 5 -3.19 14.39 18.75
N ALA A 6 -2.48 15.52 18.88
CA ALA A 6 -2.70 16.69 18.02
C ALA A 6 -1.64 16.83 16.92
N SER A 7 -0.52 16.12 17.00
CA SER A 7 0.63 16.29 16.11
C SER A 7 0.66 15.23 14.99
N CYS A 8 1.08 15.65 13.80
CA CYS A 8 1.28 14.78 12.64
C CYS A 8 2.54 13.94 12.80
N VAL A 9 2.42 12.62 12.65
CA VAL A 9 3.52 11.66 12.80
C VAL A 9 4.64 11.84 11.76
N PHE A 10 4.35 12.49 10.63
CA PHE A 10 5.33 12.70 9.56
C PHE A 10 6.11 14.01 9.67
N CYS A 11 5.47 15.11 10.06
CA CYS A 11 6.11 16.44 10.05
C CYS A 11 6.06 17.19 11.38
N GLY A 12 5.39 16.66 12.40
CA GLY A 12 5.21 17.34 13.70
C GLY A 12 4.18 18.48 13.69
N GLY A 13 3.62 18.84 12.54
CA GLY A 13 2.62 19.88 12.40
C GLY A 13 1.28 19.53 13.05
N THR A 14 0.40 20.51 13.24
CA THR A 14 -0.89 20.31 13.90
C THR A 14 -1.91 19.65 12.98
N ASN A 15 -2.64 18.67 13.50
CA ASN A 15 -3.78 18.04 12.83
C ASN A 15 -5.08 18.79 13.13
N VAL A 16 -5.86 19.05 12.10
CA VAL A 16 -7.16 19.73 12.15
C VAL A 16 -8.26 18.74 11.81
N LEU A 17 -9.38 18.79 12.54
CA LEU A 17 -10.52 17.91 12.29
C LEU A 17 -11.14 18.22 10.93
N VAL A 18 -11.25 17.20 10.08
CA VAL A 18 -11.95 17.28 8.78
C VAL A 18 -13.41 16.87 8.95
N LYS A 19 -13.66 15.70 9.53
CA LYS A 19 -15.01 15.14 9.67
C LYS A 19 -15.09 14.15 10.84
N LYS A 20 -16.25 14.08 11.48
CA LYS A 20 -16.64 12.98 12.38
C LYS A 20 -17.64 12.08 11.67
N PHE A 21 -17.54 10.79 11.91
CA PHE A 21 -18.42 9.78 11.36
C PHE A 21 -19.08 9.04 12.51
N ASP A 22 -20.40 9.10 12.56
CA ASP A 22 -21.26 8.33 13.48
C ASP A 22 -21.94 7.13 12.76
N ALA A 23 -21.63 6.95 11.48
CA ALA A 23 -22.02 5.82 10.64
C ALA A 23 -20.99 5.66 9.51
N ARG A 24 -20.88 4.44 8.98
CA ARG A 24 -20.01 4.13 7.84
C ARG A 24 -20.41 4.93 6.58
N PRO A 25 -19.45 5.45 5.80
CA PRO A 25 -19.71 5.94 4.46
C PRO A 25 -20.23 4.83 3.54
N ASN A 26 -20.83 5.21 2.42
CA ASN A 26 -21.26 4.26 1.40
C ASN A 26 -20.05 3.56 0.76
N GLY A 27 -20.09 2.23 0.66
CA GLY A 27 -19.02 1.42 0.09
C GLY A 27 -17.94 0.97 1.09
N GLU A 28 -17.94 1.49 2.32
CA GLU A 28 -17.00 1.04 3.35
C GLU A 28 -17.39 -0.34 3.88
N THR A 29 -16.38 -1.20 4.08
CA THR A 29 -16.55 -2.57 4.57
C THR A 29 -17.20 -2.59 5.96
N ASP A 30 -18.13 -3.52 6.18
CA ASP A 30 -18.74 -3.72 7.50
C ASP A 30 -17.86 -4.59 8.40
N PHE A 31 -17.18 -3.97 9.35
CA PHE A 31 -16.43 -4.69 10.37
C PHE A 31 -17.26 -4.98 11.64
N GLY A 32 -18.59 -4.75 11.62
CA GLY A 32 -19.46 -5.02 12.77
C GLY A 32 -19.23 -4.09 13.96
N ILE A 33 -18.71 -2.88 13.73
CA ILE A 33 -18.39 -1.90 14.78
C ILE A 33 -19.66 -1.15 15.20
N ASP A 34 -20.08 -1.32 16.46
CA ASP A 34 -21.25 -0.65 17.04
C ASP A 34 -20.96 -0.19 18.50
N PRO A 35 -21.19 1.10 18.85
CA PRO A 35 -21.55 2.20 17.95
C PRO A 35 -20.40 2.51 16.99
N TYR A 36 -20.71 2.85 15.75
CA TYR A 36 -19.71 3.29 14.78
C TYR A 36 -19.27 4.73 15.11
N ARG A 37 -17.99 4.94 15.42
CA ARG A 37 -17.45 6.28 15.73
C ARG A 37 -16.01 6.44 15.29
N ARG A 38 -15.77 7.26 14.28
CA ARG A 38 -14.41 7.68 13.92
C ARG A 38 -14.34 9.14 13.53
N SER A 39 -13.13 9.63 13.37
CA SER A 39 -12.88 10.99 12.92
C SER A 39 -11.68 11.05 12.00
N LEU A 40 -11.78 11.88 10.98
CA LEU A 40 -10.74 12.12 9.99
C LEU A 40 -10.08 13.47 10.29
N TRP A 41 -8.76 13.48 10.31
CA TRP A 41 -7.96 14.65 10.65
C TRP A 41 -6.91 14.90 9.59
N GLN A 42 -6.67 16.15 9.22
CA GLN A 42 -5.66 16.53 8.24
C GLN A 42 -4.61 17.42 8.87
N CYS A 43 -3.33 17.13 8.62
CA CYS A 43 -2.23 17.99 9.03
C CYS A 43 -2.26 19.31 8.26
N ALA A 44 -2.21 20.44 8.97
CA ALA A 44 -2.20 21.77 8.38
C ALA A 44 -0.93 22.11 7.57
N TRP A 45 0.13 21.31 7.69
CA TRP A 45 1.44 21.61 7.07
C TRP A 45 1.76 20.68 5.91
N CYS A 46 1.66 19.37 6.13
CA CYS A 46 1.94 18.39 5.10
C CYS A 46 0.69 17.83 4.44
N ALA A 47 -0.53 18.23 4.83
CA ALA A 47 -1.80 17.70 4.29
C ALA A 47 -2.04 16.20 4.48
N HIS A 48 -1.19 15.50 5.25
CA HIS A 48 -1.41 14.10 5.61
C HIS A 48 -2.72 13.93 6.37
N VAL A 49 -3.47 12.88 6.05
CA VAL A 49 -4.79 12.62 6.61
C VAL A 49 -4.72 11.33 7.44
N VAL A 50 -5.28 11.34 8.64
CA VAL A 50 -5.28 10.20 9.56
C VAL A 50 -6.69 9.89 10.05
N ASN A 51 -7.03 8.60 10.08
CA ASN A 51 -8.22 8.08 10.73
C ASN A 51 -7.97 7.91 12.23
N ARG A 52 -8.94 8.33 13.05
CA ARG A 52 -8.91 8.15 14.51
C ARG A 52 -10.18 7.53 15.00
N PHE A 53 -9.98 6.49 15.80
CA PHE A 53 -11.03 5.69 16.41
C PHE A 53 -11.37 6.22 17.79
N SER A 54 -12.58 5.95 18.25
CA SER A 54 -12.86 6.09 19.67
C SER A 54 -12.31 4.88 20.42
N THR A 55 -11.86 5.13 21.66
CA THR A 55 -11.13 4.15 22.48
C THR A 55 -11.87 2.82 22.58
N GLY A 56 -11.18 1.74 22.21
CA GLY A 56 -11.69 0.36 22.26
C GLY A 56 -12.17 -0.19 20.92
N GLN A 57 -12.39 0.67 19.92
CA GLN A 57 -12.74 0.24 18.54
C GLN A 57 -11.51 -0.12 17.72
N GLU A 58 -10.32 0.31 18.15
CA GLU A 58 -9.07 -0.06 17.50
C GLU A 58 -8.96 -1.59 17.44
N ALA A 59 -9.11 -2.27 18.58
CA ALA A 59 -8.92 -3.72 18.73
C ALA A 59 -9.74 -4.57 17.73
N THR A 60 -10.95 -4.14 17.39
CA THR A 60 -11.86 -4.85 16.46
C THR A 60 -11.29 -4.93 15.04
N LEU A 61 -10.45 -3.98 14.63
CA LEU A 61 -9.77 -4.00 13.33
C LEU A 61 -8.47 -4.82 13.35
N TYR A 62 -7.82 -4.94 14.51
CA TYR A 62 -6.53 -5.63 14.66
C TYR A 62 -6.67 -7.14 14.94
N ASP A 63 -7.83 -7.62 15.41
CA ASP A 63 -8.08 -9.03 15.77
C ASP A 63 -8.41 -9.92 14.55
N GLY A 64 -7.63 -9.80 13.47
CA GLY A 64 -7.67 -10.75 12.35
C GLY A 64 -8.92 -10.71 11.46
N ALA A 65 -9.85 -9.77 11.70
CA ALA A 65 -11.04 -9.59 10.87
C ALA A 65 -10.71 -9.19 9.42
N TYR A 66 -9.55 -8.55 9.19
CA TYR A 66 -9.04 -8.26 7.84
C TYR A 66 -8.74 -9.53 7.04
N ALA A 67 -8.28 -10.61 7.70
CA ALA A 67 -7.99 -11.89 7.05
C ALA A 67 -9.24 -12.77 6.85
N SER A 68 -10.39 -12.40 7.41
CA SER A 68 -11.60 -13.23 7.38
C SER A 68 -12.80 -12.64 6.64
N ALA A 69 -12.74 -11.37 6.21
CA ALA A 69 -13.90 -10.67 5.65
C ALA A 69 -14.08 -10.81 4.13
N THR A 70 -13.32 -11.67 3.44
CA THR A 70 -13.57 -11.97 2.02
C THR A 70 -13.55 -13.48 1.81
N TYR A 71 -14.72 -14.05 1.56
CA TYR A 71 -14.94 -15.49 1.46
C TYR A 71 -14.25 -16.03 0.18
N GLY A 72 -13.65 -17.22 0.25
CA GLY A 72 -12.69 -17.73 -0.76
C GLY A 72 -13.21 -17.73 -2.21
N ASP A 73 -14.50 -18.03 -2.43
CA ASP A 73 -15.10 -18.00 -3.77
C ASP A 73 -15.19 -16.56 -4.31
N GLU A 74 -15.50 -15.58 -3.45
CA GLU A 74 -15.57 -14.16 -3.82
C GLU A 74 -14.19 -13.61 -4.21
N MET A 75 -13.12 -14.03 -3.53
CA MET A 75 -11.74 -13.62 -3.89
C MET A 75 -11.34 -14.13 -5.27
N ARG A 76 -11.72 -15.37 -5.60
CA ARG A 76 -11.41 -15.99 -6.89
C ARG A 76 -12.20 -15.34 -8.03
N GLU A 77 -13.49 -15.07 -7.82
CA GLU A 77 -14.31 -14.33 -8.77
C GLU A 77 -13.78 -12.90 -8.98
N ALA A 78 -13.40 -12.22 -7.90
CA ALA A 78 -12.80 -10.89 -7.96
C ALA A 78 -11.47 -10.90 -8.76
N PHE A 79 -10.60 -11.90 -8.53
CA PHE A 79 -9.37 -12.08 -9.28
C PHE A 79 -9.64 -12.20 -10.78
N HIS A 80 -10.51 -13.13 -11.19
CA HIS A 80 -10.82 -13.33 -12.61
C HIS A 80 -11.49 -12.10 -13.23
N LYS A 81 -12.41 -11.45 -12.50
CA LYS A 81 -13.05 -10.21 -12.94
C LYS A 81 -12.02 -9.11 -13.19
N ILE A 82 -11.09 -8.88 -12.28
CA ILE A 82 -10.10 -7.80 -12.41
C ILE A 82 -9.06 -8.14 -13.49
N MET A 83 -8.61 -9.40 -13.58
CA MET A 83 -7.65 -9.83 -14.61
C MET A 83 -8.23 -9.78 -16.03
N SER A 84 -9.55 -9.87 -16.18
CA SER A 84 -10.26 -9.78 -17.47
C SER A 84 -10.62 -8.35 -17.89
N LEU A 85 -10.34 -7.33 -17.05
CA LEU A 85 -10.59 -5.94 -17.42
C LEU A 85 -9.75 -5.56 -18.65
N PRO A 86 -10.31 -4.77 -19.59
CA PRO A 86 -9.52 -4.14 -20.63
C PRO A 86 -8.38 -3.32 -20.03
N VAL A 87 -7.25 -3.21 -20.74
CA VAL A 87 -6.04 -2.50 -20.29
C VAL A 87 -6.38 -1.10 -19.75
N GLU A 88 -7.26 -0.38 -20.45
CA GLU A 88 -7.59 1.02 -20.14
C GLU A 88 -8.46 1.16 -18.89
N GLN A 89 -9.07 0.05 -18.45
CA GLN A 89 -9.89 -0.04 -17.25
C GLN A 89 -9.15 -0.72 -16.09
N SER A 90 -7.90 -1.16 -16.30
CA SER A 90 -7.15 -1.94 -15.33
C SER A 90 -6.02 -1.14 -14.71
N ASP A 91 -6.19 -0.77 -13.45
CA ASP A 91 -5.16 -0.13 -12.60
C ASP A 91 -3.87 -0.97 -12.60
N ASN A 92 -3.98 -2.29 -12.52
CA ASN A 92 -2.83 -3.19 -12.50
C ASN A 92 -2.06 -3.18 -13.82
N ARG A 93 -2.74 -3.20 -14.98
CA ARG A 93 -2.05 -3.14 -16.28
C ARG A 93 -1.32 -1.81 -16.46
N GLN A 94 -1.95 -0.71 -16.05
CA GLN A 94 -1.30 0.60 -16.05
C GLN A 94 -0.11 0.64 -15.09
N ARG A 95 -0.22 0.03 -13.91
CA ARG A 95 0.89 -0.14 -12.96
C ARG A 95 2.06 -0.89 -13.57
N ILE A 96 1.80 -2.02 -14.22
CA ILE A 96 2.85 -2.82 -14.86
C ILE A 96 3.51 -2.05 -16.01
N ALA A 97 2.74 -1.33 -16.83
CA ALA A 97 3.31 -0.50 -17.90
C ALA A 97 4.31 0.54 -17.36
N ARG A 98 4.00 1.13 -16.21
CA ARG A 98 4.86 2.12 -15.55
C ARG A 98 6.10 1.50 -14.93
N ILE A 99 5.95 0.34 -14.29
CA ILE A 99 7.08 -0.44 -13.75
C ILE A 99 8.02 -0.86 -14.89
N ASN A 100 7.48 -1.30 -16.03
CA ASN A 100 8.29 -1.65 -17.21
C ASN A 100 9.03 -0.43 -17.74
N ALA A 101 8.35 0.72 -17.91
CA ALA A 101 9.01 1.95 -18.35
C ALA A 101 10.12 2.41 -17.40
N PHE A 102 9.91 2.25 -16.08
CA PHE A 102 10.95 2.52 -15.09
C PHE A 102 12.12 1.53 -15.21
N ALA A 103 11.85 0.22 -15.33
CA ALA A 103 12.89 -0.80 -15.49
C ALA A 103 13.73 -0.57 -16.76
N ASP A 104 13.09 -0.19 -17.87
CA ASP A 104 13.78 0.14 -19.12
C ASP A 104 14.66 1.40 -18.95
N LEU A 105 14.17 2.43 -18.27
CA LEU A 105 14.93 3.64 -17.94
C LEU A 105 16.16 3.33 -17.05
N MET A 106 16.01 2.37 -16.13
CA MET A 106 17.07 1.94 -15.22
C MET A 106 18.04 0.93 -15.86
N GLY A 107 17.79 0.48 -17.10
CA GLY A 107 18.62 -0.49 -17.80
C GLY A 107 18.61 -1.88 -17.17
N TRP A 108 17.47 -2.33 -16.65
CA TRP A 108 17.31 -3.67 -16.08
C TRP A 108 17.14 -4.74 -17.17
N ASP A 109 18.20 -4.93 -17.97
CA ASP A 109 18.23 -5.90 -19.06
C ASP A 109 18.20 -7.34 -18.52
N GLY A 110 17.09 -8.04 -18.72
CA GLY A 110 16.93 -9.46 -18.37
C GLY A 110 16.72 -9.78 -16.88
N GLU A 111 17.00 -8.84 -15.97
CA GLU A 111 16.78 -9.01 -14.53
C GLU A 111 15.44 -8.40 -14.08
N ARG A 112 14.35 -9.16 -14.26
CA ARG A 112 12.98 -8.75 -13.88
C ARG A 112 12.48 -9.54 -12.68
N THR A 113 13.10 -9.34 -11.51
CA THR A 113 12.68 -9.98 -10.26
C THR A 113 11.90 -8.99 -9.39
N CYS A 114 10.77 -9.43 -8.85
CA CYS A 114 9.92 -8.63 -7.98
C CYS A 114 9.54 -9.37 -6.71
N LEU A 115 9.59 -8.70 -5.57
CA LEU A 115 8.90 -9.12 -4.36
C LEU A 115 7.70 -8.18 -4.15
N ASP A 116 6.51 -8.73 -4.18
CA ASP A 116 5.29 -8.00 -3.85
C ASP A 116 4.87 -8.31 -2.41
N ILE A 117 4.90 -7.29 -1.56
CA ILE A 117 4.52 -7.37 -0.15
C ILE A 117 3.05 -6.94 -0.05
N GLY A 118 2.21 -7.74 0.62
CA GLY A 118 0.77 -7.50 0.74
C GLY A 118 0.03 -7.79 -0.58
N SER A 119 0.27 -8.96 -1.16
CA SER A 119 -0.22 -9.30 -2.51
C SER A 119 -1.74 -9.44 -2.64
N GLY A 120 -2.48 -9.49 -1.52
CA GLY A 120 -3.94 -9.54 -1.50
C GLY A 120 -4.46 -10.70 -2.35
N ILE A 121 -5.37 -10.42 -3.29
CA ILE A 121 -5.96 -11.45 -4.15
C ILE A 121 -5.08 -11.86 -5.35
N GLY A 122 -3.85 -11.35 -5.50
CA GLY A 122 -2.89 -11.85 -6.50
C GLY A 122 -2.95 -11.23 -7.89
N VAL A 123 -3.78 -10.22 -8.13
CA VAL A 123 -3.90 -9.59 -9.46
C VAL A 123 -2.58 -8.97 -9.90
N PHE A 124 -1.89 -8.26 -9.00
CA PHE A 124 -0.61 -7.64 -9.29
C PHE A 124 0.49 -8.66 -9.65
N PRO A 125 0.79 -9.68 -8.82
CA PRO A 125 1.81 -10.66 -9.17
C PRO A 125 1.46 -11.48 -10.44
N ALA A 126 0.17 -11.75 -10.69
CA ALA A 126 -0.26 -12.35 -11.96
C ALA A 126 0.06 -11.45 -13.16
N ALA A 127 -0.25 -10.16 -13.06
CA ALA A 127 0.05 -9.19 -14.11
C ALA A 127 1.57 -8.99 -14.32
N MET A 128 2.35 -9.04 -13.25
CA MET A 128 3.82 -9.03 -13.30
C MET A 128 4.34 -10.25 -14.07
N ARG A 129 3.83 -11.46 -13.79
CA ARG A 129 4.19 -12.68 -14.50
C ARG A 129 3.89 -12.58 -16.00
N GLU A 130 2.69 -12.12 -16.37
CA GLU A 130 2.33 -11.91 -17.78
C GLU A 130 3.26 -10.91 -18.50
N ALA A 131 3.81 -9.95 -17.76
CA ALA A 131 4.84 -9.02 -18.24
C ALA A 131 6.27 -9.56 -18.11
N SER A 132 6.44 -10.87 -17.97
CA SER A 132 7.74 -11.57 -17.89
C SER A 132 8.60 -11.21 -16.67
N TRP A 133 7.98 -10.82 -15.56
CA TRP A 133 8.66 -10.72 -14.28
C TRP A 133 8.60 -12.03 -13.50
N SER A 134 9.71 -12.40 -12.87
CA SER A 134 9.74 -13.40 -11.80
C SER A 134 9.30 -12.74 -10.50
N CYS A 135 8.01 -12.87 -10.18
CA CYS A 135 7.42 -12.28 -8.98
C CYS A 135 7.34 -13.31 -7.85
N THR A 136 7.71 -12.91 -6.64
CA THR A 136 7.34 -13.58 -5.39
C THR A 136 6.26 -12.76 -4.72
N ALA A 137 5.14 -13.39 -4.36
CA ALA A 137 4.02 -12.76 -3.68
C ALA A 137 4.05 -13.10 -2.19
N LEU A 138 3.98 -12.09 -1.32
CA LEU A 138 3.94 -12.26 0.13
C LEU A 138 2.64 -11.70 0.66
N ASP A 139 1.93 -12.50 1.46
CA ASP A 139 0.73 -12.05 2.16
C ASP A 139 0.58 -12.79 3.51
N PRO A 140 0.09 -12.13 4.58
CA PRO A 140 -0.16 -12.79 5.85
C PRO A 140 -1.27 -13.85 5.80
N ASP A 141 -2.22 -13.77 4.84
CA ASP A 141 -3.31 -14.74 4.74
C ASP A 141 -2.89 -16.02 3.99
N PRO A 142 -2.89 -17.20 4.65
CA PRO A 142 -2.62 -18.48 3.99
C PRO A 142 -3.60 -18.79 2.84
N LYS A 143 -4.86 -18.32 2.93
CA LYS A 143 -5.85 -18.54 1.85
C LYS A 143 -5.49 -17.72 0.62
N ALA A 144 -5.16 -16.45 0.80
CA ALA A 144 -4.68 -15.58 -0.27
C ALA A 144 -3.44 -16.16 -0.96
N THR A 145 -2.40 -16.49 -0.19
CA THR A 145 -1.15 -17.05 -0.75
C THR A 145 -1.33 -18.41 -1.44
N SER A 146 -2.21 -19.29 -0.93
CA SER A 146 -2.57 -20.53 -1.62
C SER A 146 -3.25 -20.26 -2.96
N MET A 147 -4.23 -19.34 -2.98
CA MET A 147 -4.96 -18.98 -4.20
C MET A 147 -4.04 -18.31 -5.23
N ILE A 148 -3.13 -17.43 -4.78
CA ILE A 148 -2.14 -16.79 -5.64
C ILE A 148 -1.26 -17.86 -6.32
N GLY A 149 -0.75 -18.83 -5.55
CA GLY A 149 0.08 -19.90 -6.11
C GLY A 149 -0.65 -20.71 -7.19
N GLU A 150 -1.95 -20.96 -7.00
CA GLU A 150 -2.79 -21.70 -7.95
C GLU A 150 -3.14 -20.87 -9.21
N LEU A 151 -3.58 -19.63 -9.03
CA LEU A 151 -4.13 -18.81 -10.12
C LEU A 151 -3.09 -17.98 -10.85
N ALA A 152 -2.16 -17.40 -10.11
CA ALA A 152 -1.12 -16.54 -10.64
C ALA A 152 0.15 -17.31 -10.99
N GLU A 153 0.29 -18.59 -10.61
CA GLU A 153 1.46 -19.45 -10.89
C GLU A 153 2.81 -18.75 -10.59
N VAL A 154 2.86 -18.05 -9.45
CA VAL A 154 4.06 -17.37 -8.93
C VAL A 154 4.53 -18.03 -7.64
N SER A 155 5.77 -17.77 -7.23
CA SER A 155 6.23 -18.15 -5.88
C SER A 155 5.47 -17.36 -4.81
N THR A 156 5.09 -18.02 -3.72
CA THR A 156 4.35 -17.39 -2.62
C THR A 156 5.04 -17.59 -1.27
N VAL A 157 4.91 -16.60 -0.38
CA VAL A 157 5.40 -16.63 0.99
C VAL A 157 4.25 -16.21 1.92
N THR A 158 3.84 -17.09 2.82
CA THR A 158 2.80 -16.79 3.80
C THR A 158 3.40 -16.21 5.07
N GLY A 159 2.93 -15.04 5.50
CA GLY A 159 3.21 -14.49 6.81
C GLY A 159 3.36 -12.98 6.84
N ASP A 160 3.49 -12.43 8.04
CA ASP A 160 3.72 -11.00 8.25
C ASP A 160 5.14 -10.62 7.80
N PHE A 161 5.24 -9.69 6.85
CA PHE A 161 6.51 -9.14 6.38
C PHE A 161 7.33 -8.47 7.50
N MET A 162 6.85 -8.23 8.70
CA MET A 162 7.72 -7.81 9.79
C MET A 162 8.46 -8.97 10.47
N THR A 163 8.06 -10.22 10.18
CA THR A 163 8.52 -11.42 10.90
C THR A 163 9.06 -12.54 10.00
N VAL A 164 8.62 -12.61 8.73
CA VAL A 164 9.07 -13.64 7.78
C VAL A 164 10.16 -13.11 6.85
N ASP A 165 11.07 -13.98 6.45
CA ASP A 165 12.14 -13.67 5.50
C ASP A 165 11.84 -14.28 4.12
N PRO A 166 11.40 -13.47 3.14
CA PRO A 166 11.35 -13.87 1.75
C PRO A 166 12.69 -14.39 1.24
N PRO A 167 12.69 -15.33 0.28
CA PRO A 167 13.93 -15.87 -0.27
C PRO A 167 14.62 -14.87 -1.21
N GLY A 168 15.89 -14.57 -0.93
CA GLY A 168 16.77 -13.84 -1.85
C GLY A 168 16.53 -12.33 -1.92
N THR A 169 17.00 -11.72 -3.01
CA THR A 169 16.93 -10.28 -3.26
C THR A 169 16.35 -9.99 -4.63
N TYR A 170 15.69 -8.85 -4.79
CA TYR A 170 14.87 -8.51 -5.93
C TYR A 170 15.26 -7.16 -6.54
N ARG A 171 15.12 -7.01 -7.86
CA ARG A 171 15.31 -5.72 -8.53
C ARG A 171 14.22 -4.73 -8.13
N LEU A 172 13.00 -5.22 -7.97
CA LEU A 172 11.87 -4.43 -7.49
C LEU A 172 11.32 -5.04 -6.18
N VAL A 173 11.06 -4.20 -5.19
CA VAL A 173 10.18 -4.56 -4.07
C VAL A 173 8.95 -3.66 -4.15
N SER A 174 7.74 -4.20 -4.21
CA SER A 174 6.50 -3.42 -4.25
C SER A 174 5.73 -3.47 -2.94
N LEU A 175 5.20 -2.31 -2.57
CA LEU A 175 4.23 -2.10 -1.50
C LEU A 175 3.04 -1.36 -2.12
N ASN A 176 2.15 -2.14 -2.74
CA ASN A 176 1.02 -1.61 -3.49
C ASN A 176 -0.22 -1.55 -2.61
N LYS A 177 -0.54 -0.35 -2.10
CA LYS A 177 -1.68 -0.13 -1.19
C LYS A 177 -1.58 -0.99 0.10
N VAL A 178 -0.42 -0.89 0.75
CA VAL A 178 -0.11 -1.65 1.97
C VAL A 178 0.20 -0.74 3.14
N LEU A 179 1.02 0.30 2.94
CA LEU A 179 1.55 1.09 4.05
C LEU A 179 0.49 1.96 4.74
N GLU A 180 -0.69 2.16 4.14
CA GLU A 180 -1.86 2.78 4.75
C GLU A 180 -2.55 1.88 5.80
N HIS A 181 -2.30 0.59 5.77
CA HIS A 181 -2.91 -0.41 6.65
C HIS A 181 -1.99 -0.82 7.82
N VAL A 182 -0.80 -0.24 7.95
CA VAL A 182 0.19 -0.66 8.95
C VAL A 182 0.51 0.46 9.94
N ARG A 183 0.79 0.09 11.19
CA ARG A 183 1.10 1.06 12.25
C ARG A 183 2.50 1.67 12.15
N GLU A 184 3.45 0.92 11.61
CA GLU A 184 4.86 1.32 11.52
C GLU A 184 5.34 1.37 10.06
N PRO A 185 4.74 2.24 9.21
CA PRO A 185 5.02 2.24 7.76
C PRO A 185 6.48 2.57 7.44
N VAL A 186 7.13 3.41 8.26
CA VAL A 186 8.56 3.72 8.12
C VAL A 186 9.42 2.48 8.35
N ALA A 187 9.11 1.66 9.36
CA ALA A 187 9.88 0.47 9.69
C ALA A 187 9.70 -0.61 8.63
N MET A 188 8.46 -0.83 8.18
CA MET A 188 8.15 -1.76 7.09
C MET A 188 8.84 -1.36 5.79
N LEU A 189 8.76 -0.08 5.40
CA LEU A 189 9.44 0.40 4.21
C LEU A 189 10.96 0.26 4.34
N ALA A 190 11.54 0.61 5.50
CA ALA A 190 12.99 0.49 5.73
C ALA A 190 13.49 -0.97 5.63
N ARG A 191 12.68 -1.95 6.07
CA ARG A 191 13.00 -3.38 5.97
C ARG A 191 13.18 -3.84 4.52
N THR A 192 12.47 -3.23 3.57
CA THR A 192 12.59 -3.61 2.14
C THR A 192 14.00 -3.42 1.58
N ILE A 193 14.84 -2.60 2.21
CA ILE A 193 16.25 -2.41 1.82
C ILE A 193 17.01 -3.74 1.81
N ASP A 194 16.75 -4.62 2.78
CA ASP A 194 17.48 -5.88 2.96
C ASP A 194 17.14 -6.91 1.86
N PHE A 195 16.06 -6.67 1.10
CA PHE A 195 15.56 -7.53 0.03
C PHE A 195 15.80 -6.94 -1.36
N LEU A 196 16.47 -5.79 -1.47
CA LEU A 196 16.81 -5.19 -2.76
C LEU A 196 18.18 -5.68 -3.25
N SER A 197 18.23 -6.11 -4.51
CA SER A 197 19.50 -6.36 -5.19
C SER A 197 20.23 -5.04 -5.49
N PRO A 198 21.56 -5.05 -5.72
CA PRO A 198 22.29 -3.86 -6.13
C PRO A 198 21.66 -3.18 -7.35
N GLY A 199 21.36 -1.88 -7.24
CA GLY A 199 20.68 -1.11 -8.28
C GLY A 199 19.17 -1.36 -8.37
N GLY A 200 18.59 -2.08 -7.41
CA GLY A 200 17.15 -2.25 -7.26
C GLY A 200 16.46 -1.00 -6.68
N ALA A 201 15.13 -1.01 -6.77
CA ALA A 201 14.26 0.05 -6.28
C ALA A 201 13.03 -0.50 -5.54
N VAL A 202 12.50 0.28 -4.62
CA VAL A 202 11.17 0.07 -4.06
C VAL A 202 10.14 0.85 -4.86
N TYR A 203 8.98 0.25 -5.07
CA TYR A 203 7.80 0.85 -5.67
C TYR A 203 6.67 0.92 -4.63
N VAL A 204 6.13 2.11 -4.41
CA VAL A 204 5.10 2.35 -3.39
C VAL A 204 3.88 3.00 -4.04
N GLU A 205 2.69 2.48 -3.73
CA GLU A 205 1.41 3.16 -3.99
C GLU A 205 0.63 3.36 -2.71
N LEU A 206 0.09 4.57 -2.53
CA LEU A 206 -0.65 4.99 -1.34
C LEU A 206 -1.91 5.78 -1.76
N PRO A 207 -2.96 5.83 -0.93
CA PRO A 207 -4.12 6.70 -1.18
C PRO A 207 -3.69 8.16 -1.13
N ASP A 208 -4.02 8.94 -2.17
CA ASP A 208 -3.80 10.38 -2.22
C ASP A 208 -4.95 11.09 -1.50
N GLY A 209 -4.83 11.18 -0.17
CA GLY A 209 -5.81 11.83 0.70
C GLY A 209 -5.89 13.34 0.47
N GLU A 210 -4.80 14.00 0.11
CA GLU A 210 -4.82 15.43 -0.21
C GLU A 210 -5.64 15.70 -1.47
N GLY A 211 -5.36 14.95 -2.56
CA GLY A 211 -6.10 15.06 -3.82
C GLY A 211 -7.57 14.68 -3.66
N ALA A 212 -7.85 13.54 -3.00
CA ALA A 212 -9.21 13.05 -2.80
C ALA A 212 -10.06 14.01 -1.94
N LEU A 213 -9.52 14.56 -0.85
CA LEU A 213 -10.25 15.54 -0.02
C LEU A 213 -10.57 16.81 -0.82
N ALA A 214 -9.61 17.31 -1.61
CA ALA A 214 -9.77 18.54 -2.36
C ALA A 214 -10.80 18.41 -3.50
N ASP A 215 -10.82 17.28 -4.20
CA ASP A 215 -11.67 17.07 -5.38
C ASP A 215 -13.06 16.51 -5.04
N ALA A 216 -13.14 15.58 -4.09
CA ALA A 216 -14.34 14.75 -3.87
C ALA A 216 -14.80 14.63 -2.41
N GLY A 217 -13.97 15.04 -1.44
CA GLY A 217 -14.33 15.12 -0.03
C GLY A 217 -14.11 13.83 0.78
N PRO A 218 -14.49 13.84 2.08
CA PRO A 218 -14.03 12.86 3.07
C PRO A 218 -14.78 11.52 3.08
N ASP A 219 -15.82 11.36 2.26
CA ASP A 219 -16.63 10.13 2.18
C ASP A 219 -16.11 9.11 1.18
N ARG A 220 -14.96 9.38 0.56
CA ARG A 220 -14.33 8.48 -0.40
C ARG A 220 -13.61 7.30 0.24
N GLU A 221 -13.37 6.28 -0.59
CA GLU A 221 -12.65 5.05 -0.24
C GLU A 221 -11.22 5.28 0.26
N GLU A 222 -10.54 6.36 -0.14
CA GLU A 222 -9.23 6.71 0.40
C GLU A 222 -9.25 6.90 1.93
N PHE A 223 -10.40 7.23 2.52
CA PHE A 223 -10.56 7.50 3.95
C PHE A 223 -11.36 6.45 4.69
N PHE A 224 -11.62 5.30 4.07
CA PHE A 224 -12.32 4.21 4.71
C PHE A 224 -11.55 3.68 5.92
N ILE A 225 -12.30 3.04 6.80
CA ILE A 225 -11.89 2.70 8.16
C ILE A 225 -10.66 1.78 8.24
N GLU A 226 -10.44 0.97 7.21
CA GLU A 226 -9.26 0.11 7.05
C GLU A 226 -7.96 0.86 6.75
N HIS A 227 -8.03 2.13 6.29
CA HIS A 227 -6.87 2.98 6.08
C HIS A 227 -6.59 3.79 7.35
N PHE A 228 -5.50 3.49 8.05
CA PHE A 228 -5.02 4.35 9.14
C PHE A 228 -4.62 5.72 8.61
N ASP A 229 -3.98 5.73 7.44
CA ASP A 229 -3.35 6.89 6.86
C ASP A 229 -3.80 7.08 5.39
N ALA A 230 -4.17 8.31 5.05
CA ALA A 230 -4.30 8.76 3.66
C ALA A 230 -3.30 9.88 3.39
N TYR A 231 -2.50 9.72 2.34
CA TYR A 231 -1.25 10.44 2.21
C TYR A 231 -1.38 11.70 1.35
N SER A 232 -0.42 12.59 1.51
CA SER A 232 -0.09 13.68 0.57
C SER A 232 1.29 13.44 -0.05
N ALA A 233 1.63 14.13 -1.13
CA ALA A 233 2.98 14.04 -1.70
C ALA A 233 4.08 14.43 -0.69
N ALA A 234 3.80 15.39 0.19
CA ALA A 234 4.73 15.79 1.24
C ALA A 234 4.95 14.65 2.25
N SER A 235 3.88 14.01 2.72
CA SER A 235 4.00 12.88 3.66
C SER A 235 4.64 11.64 3.04
N VAL A 236 4.39 11.35 1.75
CA VAL A 236 5.08 10.27 1.02
C VAL A 236 6.58 10.55 0.94
N ALA A 237 6.96 11.78 0.62
CA ALA A 237 8.38 12.15 0.58
C ALA A 237 9.05 12.03 1.96
N LEU A 238 8.35 12.41 3.03
CA LEU A 238 8.84 12.27 4.41
C LEU A 238 8.96 10.79 4.82
N LEU A 239 7.96 9.96 4.52
CA LEU A 239 7.95 8.51 4.74
C LEU A 239 9.17 7.85 4.08
N ILE A 240 9.36 8.07 2.78
CA ILE A 240 10.44 7.46 1.99
C ILE A 240 11.81 7.88 2.54
N ARG A 241 12.01 9.17 2.85
CA ARG A 241 13.27 9.66 3.40
C ARG A 241 13.55 9.10 4.80
N ALA A 242 12.53 9.04 5.66
CA ALA A 242 12.66 8.47 7.00
C ALA A 242 13.01 6.99 6.97
N ALA A 243 12.52 6.25 5.97
CA ALA A 243 12.85 4.85 5.74
C ALA A 243 14.27 4.63 5.19
N GLY A 244 15.03 5.70 4.93
CA GLY A 244 16.43 5.61 4.47
C GLY A 244 16.60 5.51 2.96
N PHE A 245 15.58 5.88 2.18
CA PHE A 245 15.61 5.88 0.73
C PHE A 245 15.85 7.27 0.13
N TYR A 246 16.39 7.27 -1.09
CA TYR A 246 16.35 8.39 -2.01
C TYR A 246 15.17 8.26 -2.96
N ILE A 247 14.38 9.33 -3.06
CA ILE A 247 13.24 9.41 -3.96
C ILE A 247 13.75 9.59 -5.38
N LEU A 248 13.30 8.73 -6.29
CA LEU A 248 13.54 8.86 -7.73
C LEU A 248 12.38 9.60 -8.40
N SER A 249 11.14 9.29 -8.02
CA SER A 249 9.95 10.01 -8.44
C SER A 249 8.82 9.93 -7.41
N VAL A 250 7.95 10.93 -7.41
CA VAL A 250 6.65 10.92 -6.72
C VAL A 250 5.62 11.54 -7.67
N GLU A 251 4.55 10.83 -7.94
CA GLU A 251 3.54 11.23 -8.90
C GLU A 251 2.14 11.03 -8.33
N ARG A 252 1.21 11.91 -8.73
CA ARG A 252 -0.23 11.76 -8.46
C ARG A 252 -0.92 11.20 -9.69
N VAL A 253 -1.89 10.34 -9.46
CA VAL A 253 -2.58 9.60 -10.51
C VAL A 253 -4.03 9.43 -10.09
N ARG A 254 -4.94 9.57 -11.05
CA ARG A 254 -6.28 9.04 -10.91
C ARG A 254 -6.33 7.72 -11.66
N GLU A 255 -6.49 6.63 -10.93
CA GLU A 255 -6.54 5.29 -11.50
C GLU A 255 -7.82 5.10 -12.33
N ALA A 256 -7.87 4.07 -13.17
CA ALA A 256 -9.05 3.79 -13.98
C ALA A 256 -10.28 3.42 -13.14
N SER A 257 -10.05 2.82 -11.96
CA SER A 257 -11.08 2.61 -10.94
C SER A 257 -11.63 3.91 -10.32
N GLY A 258 -11.01 5.06 -10.60
CA GLY A 258 -11.37 6.37 -10.05
C GLY A 258 -10.67 6.73 -8.76
N LYS A 259 -9.84 5.83 -8.21
CA LYS A 259 -9.03 6.04 -6.99
C LYS A 259 -7.98 7.12 -7.19
N TYR A 260 -7.76 7.91 -6.14
CA TYR A 260 -6.67 8.87 -6.07
C TYR A 260 -5.44 8.17 -5.47
N THR A 261 -4.36 8.14 -6.23
CA THR A 261 -3.15 7.40 -5.88
C THR A 261 -1.92 8.30 -5.95
N LEU A 262 -1.13 8.26 -4.88
CA LEU A 262 0.27 8.68 -4.91
C LEU A 262 1.12 7.45 -5.20
N ARG A 263 2.02 7.56 -6.17
CA ARG A 263 3.00 6.52 -6.48
C ARG A 263 4.41 7.06 -6.39
N ALA A 264 5.36 6.21 -6.01
CA ALA A 264 6.76 6.58 -5.92
C ALA A 264 7.70 5.43 -6.26
N PHE A 265 8.80 5.77 -6.94
CA PHE A 265 9.98 4.92 -7.01
C PHE A 265 11.08 5.50 -6.11
N ALA A 266 11.77 4.64 -5.39
CA ALA A 266 12.87 5.05 -4.52
C ALA A 266 13.98 3.99 -4.45
N THR A 267 15.21 4.40 -4.20
CA THR A 267 16.38 3.51 -4.09
C THR A 267 17.08 3.67 -2.74
N PRO A 268 17.72 2.63 -2.17
CA PRO A 268 18.37 2.74 -0.87
C PRO A 268 19.39 3.88 -0.82
N GLY A 269 19.45 4.61 0.28
CA GLY A 269 20.48 5.63 0.49
C GLY A 269 21.88 5.02 0.60
N TRP A 270 22.87 5.72 0.03
CA TRP A 270 24.32 5.48 0.14
C TRP A 270 24.84 4.87 1.46
N LYS A 271 24.31 5.27 2.63
CA LYS A 271 24.75 4.73 3.94
C LYS A 271 24.38 3.26 4.19
N ARG A 272 23.52 2.67 3.37
CA ARG A 272 23.03 1.29 3.48
C ARG A 272 23.34 0.42 2.26
N GLN A 273 24.02 0.94 1.23
CA GLN A 273 24.30 0.21 -0.01
C GLN A 273 25.48 -0.77 0.10
N TRP A 274 26.21 -0.80 1.21
CA TRP A 274 27.34 -1.70 1.41
C TRP A 274 27.20 -2.43 2.75
N PRO A 275 27.40 -3.76 2.80
CA PRO A 275 27.59 -4.44 4.08
C PRO A 275 28.77 -3.79 4.80
N ARG A 276 28.64 -3.57 6.11
CA ARG A 276 29.81 -3.31 6.95
C ARG A 276 30.68 -4.56 7.03
#